data_AF-A0A1L9NR33-F1
#
_entry.id   AF-A0A1L9NR33-F1
#
_cell.length_a   1.000
_cell.length_b   1.000
_cell.length_c   1.000
_cell.angle_alpha   90.00
_cell.angle_beta   90.00
_cell.angle_gamma   90.00
#
_symmetry.space_group_name_H-M   'P 1'
#
loop_
_entity.id
_entity.type
_entity.pdbx_description
1 polymer ?
#
loop_
_entity_poly.entity_id
_entity_poly.type
_entity_poly.pdbx_seq_one_letter_code
_entity_poly.pdbx_strand_id
1 'polypeptide(L)'
;MARYLIAQGVPLFSNRIETASPAFGRAVTLTDPGTVWIISYGVVADDIAQGRLKVLDIDLASTSGAVGIMSRAEEVPSVATRTFAKGLGDLCKESDLDHG
;
A
#
# COMPACT_ATOMS: atom_id res chain seq x y z
N MET A 1 -7.43 -7.24 -3.66
CA MET A 1 -7.58 -7.16 -5.13
C MET A 1 -8.53 -8.19 -5.72
N ALA A 2 -8.42 -9.49 -5.41
CA ALA A 2 -9.28 -10.52 -6.01
C ALA A 2 -10.78 -10.22 -5.93
N ARG A 3 -11.28 -9.76 -4.77
CA ARG A 3 -12.69 -9.35 -4.59
C ARG A 3 -13.09 -8.14 -5.43
N TYR A 4 -12.19 -7.20 -5.68
CA TYR A 4 -12.44 -6.03 -6.54
C TYR A 4 -12.58 -6.46 -8.00
N LEU A 5 -11.63 -7.26 -8.51
CA LEU A 5 -11.68 -7.76 -9.89
C LEU A 5 -12.97 -8.54 -10.17
N ILE A 6 -13.36 -9.43 -9.25
CA ILE A 6 -14.63 -10.17 -9.34
C ILE A 6 -15.83 -9.21 -9.37
N ALA A 7 -15.85 -8.18 -8.52
CA ALA A 7 -16.93 -7.19 -8.49
C ALA A 7 -17.01 -6.35 -9.78
N GLN A 8 -15.89 -6.16 -10.49
CA GLN A 8 -15.83 -5.48 -11.78
C GLN A 8 -16.07 -6.43 -12.97
N GLY A 9 -16.41 -7.70 -12.74
CA GLY A 9 -16.61 -8.69 -13.81
C GLY A 9 -15.32 -9.13 -14.52
N VAL A 10 -14.16 -8.81 -13.95
CA VAL A 10 -12.85 -9.20 -14.48
C VAL A 10 -12.48 -10.58 -13.92
N PRO A 11 -12.31 -11.61 -14.76
CA PRO A 11 -11.87 -12.92 -14.28
C PRO A 11 -10.47 -12.82 -13.68
N LEU A 12 -10.22 -13.61 -12.63
CA LEU A 12 -8.90 -13.68 -12.03
C LEU A 12 -7.89 -14.24 -13.03
N PHE A 13 -6.69 -13.66 -13.06
CA PHE A 13 -5.60 -14.15 -13.90
C PHE A 13 -5.21 -15.58 -13.49
N SER A 14 -5.05 -16.46 -14.49
CA SER A 14 -4.64 -17.85 -14.31
C SER A 14 -3.17 -17.98 -13.90
N ASN A 15 -2.31 -17.08 -14.40
CA ASN A 15 -0.91 -16.98 -14.02
C ASN A 15 -0.75 -15.89 -12.95
N ARG A 16 -1.05 -16.22 -11.69
CA ARG A 16 -0.92 -15.28 -10.56
C ARG A 16 -0.14 -15.87 -9.41
N ILE A 17 0.56 -15.01 -8.69
CA ILE A 17 1.22 -15.31 -7.43
C ILE A 17 0.58 -14.43 -6.35
N GLU A 18 0.20 -15.03 -5.23
CA GLU A 18 -0.27 -14.31 -4.05
C GLU A 18 0.82 -14.39 -2.97
N THR A 19 1.28 -13.23 -2.51
CA THR A 19 2.35 -13.15 -1.51
C THR A 19 2.12 -11.97 -0.58
N ALA A 20 2.44 -12.18 0.71
CA ALA A 20 2.49 -11.11 1.71
C ALA A 20 3.89 -10.49 1.84
N SER A 21 4.89 -10.98 1.09
CA SER A 21 6.28 -10.51 1.16
C SER A 21 6.53 -9.41 0.13
N PRO A 22 6.78 -8.15 0.58
CA PRO A 22 7.14 -7.07 -0.34
C PRO A 22 8.49 -7.29 -1.02
N ALA A 23 9.43 -7.93 -0.32
CA ALA A 23 10.76 -8.22 -0.86
C ALA A 23 10.68 -9.17 -2.06
N PHE A 24 9.84 -10.22 -1.95
CA PHE A 24 9.62 -11.15 -3.06
C PHE A 24 8.92 -10.45 -4.23
N GLY A 25 7.83 -9.73 -3.98
CA GLY A 25 7.08 -9.02 -5.04
C GLY A 25 7.96 -8.05 -5.82
N ARG A 26 8.80 -7.28 -5.11
CA ARG A 26 9.78 -6.38 -5.72
C ARG A 26 10.80 -7.13 -6.57
N ALA A 27 11.42 -8.18 -6.03
CA ALA A 27 12.44 -8.93 -6.74
C ALA A 27 11.92 -9.53 -8.06
N VAL A 28 10.73 -10.14 -8.05
CA VAL A 28 10.13 -10.72 -9.25
C VAL A 28 9.82 -9.63 -10.28
N THR A 29 9.18 -8.55 -9.87
CA THR A 29 8.78 -7.44 -10.77
C THR A 29 9.99 -6.76 -11.43
N LEU A 30 11.09 -6.60 -10.69
CA LEU A 30 12.32 -6.03 -11.23
C LEU A 30 13.08 -7.00 -12.14
N THR A 31 12.92 -8.30 -11.94
CA THR A 31 13.61 -9.33 -12.74
C THR A 31 12.88 -9.61 -14.05
N ASP A 32 11.55 -9.59 -14.04
CA ASP A 32 10.71 -9.86 -15.22
C ASP A 32 9.85 -8.63 -15.57
N PRO A 33 10.18 -7.89 -16.64
CA PRO A 33 9.40 -6.73 -17.11
C PRO A 33 7.95 -7.05 -17.50
N GLY A 34 7.62 -8.33 -17.75
CA GLY A 34 6.25 -8.77 -18.02
C GLY A 34 5.38 -8.91 -16.76
N THR A 35 5.99 -8.84 -15.57
CA THR A 35 5.28 -8.98 -14.31
C THR A 35 4.64 -7.66 -13.89
N VAL A 36 3.33 -7.70 -13.61
CA VAL A 36 2.59 -6.59 -13.00
C VAL A 36 2.35 -6.90 -11.53
N TRP A 37 2.74 -5.99 -10.65
CA TRP A 37 2.55 -6.13 -9.21
C TRP A 37 1.62 -5.06 -8.65
N ILE A 38 0.54 -5.51 -8.02
CA ILE A 38 -0.46 -4.65 -7.39
C ILE A 38 -0.12 -4.57 -5.90
N ILE A 39 0.27 -3.38 -5.45
CA ILE A 39 0.74 -3.12 -4.09
C ILE A 39 0.42 -1.68 -3.67
N SER A 40 0.41 -1.42 -2.37
CA SER A 40 0.29 -0.06 -1.83
C SER A 40 1.45 0.83 -2.29
N TYR A 41 1.15 2.05 -2.71
CA TYR A 41 2.13 3.02 -3.21
C TYR A 41 3.35 3.20 -2.28
N GLY A 42 3.11 3.38 -0.98
CA GLY A 42 4.19 3.61 0.00
C GLY A 42 5.20 2.46 0.11
N VAL A 43 4.88 1.26 -0.37
CA VAL A 43 5.83 0.15 -0.43
C VAL A 43 6.89 0.38 -1.50
N VAL A 44 6.53 1.03 -2.62
CA VAL A 44 7.33 1.14 -3.86
C VAL A 44 7.66 2.59 -4.23
N ALA A 45 7.32 3.57 -3.40
CA ALA A 45 7.53 4.99 -3.67
C ALA A 45 8.99 5.30 -4.07
N ASP A 46 9.96 4.77 -3.33
CA ASP A 46 11.40 4.93 -3.64
C ASP A 46 11.80 4.29 -4.98
N ASP A 47 11.24 3.14 -5.31
CA ASP A 47 11.52 2.47 -6.60
C ASP A 47 11.00 3.28 -7.77
N ILE A 48 9.83 3.93 -7.60
CA ILE A 48 9.24 4.83 -8.60
C ILE A 48 10.08 6.10 -8.71
N ALA A 49 10.44 6.72 -7.58
CA ALA A 49 11.27 7.93 -7.56
C ALA A 49 12.66 7.70 -8.21
N GLN A 50 13.20 6.50 -8.06
CA GLN A 50 14.48 6.08 -8.66
C GLN A 50 14.31 5.53 -10.09
N GLY A 51 13.11 5.55 -10.66
CA GLY A 51 12.83 5.13 -12.02
C GLY A 51 12.95 3.62 -12.27
N ARG A 52 13.05 2.80 -11.23
CA ARG A 52 13.09 1.34 -11.34
C ARG A 52 11.73 0.74 -11.65
N LEU A 53 10.67 1.33 -11.11
CA LEU A 53 9.30 0.92 -11.34
C LEU A 53 8.51 2.08 -11.94
N LYS A 54 7.50 1.74 -12.74
CA LYS A 54 6.56 2.70 -13.30
C LYS A 54 5.14 2.32 -12.91
N VAL A 55 4.35 3.32 -12.54
CA VAL A 55 2.93 3.14 -12.27
C VAL A 55 2.19 2.94 -13.60
N LEU A 56 1.30 1.94 -13.63
CA LEU A 56 0.37 1.74 -14.75
C LEU A 56 -0.86 2.62 -14.55
N ASP A 57 -1.33 3.22 -15.63
CA ASP A 57 -2.54 4.06 -15.65
C ASP A 57 -3.80 3.19 -15.56
N ILE A 58 -4.11 2.74 -14.35
CA ILE A 58 -5.26 1.88 -14.03
C ILE A 58 -6.00 2.51 -12.87
N ASP A 59 -7.30 2.76 -13.05
CA ASP A 59 -8.14 3.27 -11.96
C ASP A 59 -8.35 2.18 -10.89
N LEU A 60 -7.63 2.37 -9.79
CA LEU A 60 -7.71 1.57 -8.57
C LEU A 60 -8.20 2.40 -7.38
N ALA A 61 -8.81 3.57 -7.62
CA ALA A 61 -9.20 4.51 -6.57
C ALA A 61 -10.15 3.87 -5.55
N SER A 62 -11.04 2.97 -5.98
CA SER A 62 -11.94 2.22 -5.11
C SER A 62 -11.24 1.23 -4.17
N THR A 63 -9.95 0.95 -4.37
CA THR A 63 -9.14 0.12 -3.47
C THR A 63 -8.37 0.94 -2.45
N SER A 64 -8.40 2.28 -2.58
CA SER A 64 -7.85 3.18 -1.58
C SER A 64 -8.69 3.14 -0.31
N GLY A 65 -8.02 2.99 0.84
CA GLY A 65 -8.66 2.97 2.14
C GLY A 65 -7.74 3.58 3.18
N ALA A 66 -8.33 4.24 4.18
CA ALA A 66 -7.57 4.84 5.26
C ALA A 66 -6.79 3.77 6.05
N VAL A 67 -5.54 4.08 6.39
CA VAL A 67 -4.72 3.27 7.31
C VAL A 67 -4.87 3.87 8.71
N GLY A 68 -5.16 3.04 9.69
CA GLY A 68 -5.39 3.45 11.07
C GLY A 68 -4.46 2.76 12.06
N ILE A 69 -4.29 3.39 13.23
CA ILE A 69 -3.66 2.74 14.38
C ILE A 69 -4.72 1.86 15.05
N MET A 70 -4.41 0.57 15.24
CA MET A 70 -5.27 -0.36 15.97
C MET A 70 -4.72 -0.59 17.37
N SER A 71 -5.60 -0.53 18.37
CA SER A 71 -5.30 -0.90 19.76
C SER A 71 -6.35 -1.89 20.27
N ARG A 72 -6.04 -2.61 21.36
CA ARG A 72 -7.00 -3.50 22.00
C ARG A 72 -8.08 -2.66 22.68
N ALA A 73 -9.35 -3.02 22.51
CA ALA A 73 -10.48 -2.22 23.01
C ALA A 73 -10.48 -2.02 24.54
N GLU A 74 -9.99 -3.01 25.29
CA GLU A 74 -9.95 -2.99 26.77
C GLU A 74 -8.65 -2.38 27.33
N GLU A 75 -7.70 -2.00 26.47
CA GLU A 75 -6.43 -1.46 26.89
C GLU A 75 -6.53 0.06 27.07
N VAL A 76 -6.27 0.53 28.30
CA VAL A 76 -6.06 1.97 28.53
C VAL A 76 -4.68 2.34 27.97
N PRO A 77 -4.59 3.15 26.90
CA PRO A 77 -3.31 3.43 26.29
C PRO A 77 -2.37 4.08 27.29
N SER A 78 -1.08 3.76 27.24
CA SER A 78 -0.09 4.47 28.05
C SER A 78 0.04 5.93 27.61
N VAL A 79 0.67 6.78 28.43
CA VAL A 79 1.03 8.15 28.03
C VAL A 79 1.91 8.12 26.77
N ALA A 80 2.90 7.21 26.72
CA ALA A 80 3.79 7.07 25.57
C ALA A 80 3.02 6.73 24.28
N THR A 81 2.07 5.79 24.35
CA THR A 81 1.22 5.41 23.22
C THR A 81 0.40 6.59 22.69
N ARG A 82 -0.22 7.37 23.60
CA ARG A 82 -0.98 8.56 23.19
C ARG A 82 -0.09 9.63 22.57
N THR A 83 1.08 9.88 23.15
CA THR A 83 2.04 10.86 22.62
C THR A 83 2.54 10.44 21.24
N PHE A 84 2.84 9.15 21.05
CA PHE A 84 3.22 8.59 19.75
C PHE A 84 2.11 8.75 18.72
N ALA A 85 0.87 8.32 19.04
CA ALA A 85 -0.26 8.41 18.12
C ALA A 85 -0.56 9.86 17.71
N LYS A 86 -0.45 10.81 18.66
CA LYS A 86 -0.58 12.23 18.37
C LYS A 86 0.53 12.72 17.43
N GLY A 87 1.79 12.44 17.76
CA GLY A 87 2.93 12.86 16.93
C GLY A 87 2.88 12.28 15.52
N LEU A 88 2.49 11.01 15.38
CA LEU A 88 2.28 10.37 14.08
C LEU A 88 1.16 11.08 13.30
N GLY A 89 0.04 11.40 13.97
CA GLY A 89 -1.07 12.12 13.34
C GLY A 89 -0.71 13.53 12.88
N ASP A 90 0.16 14.23 13.62
CA ASP A 90 0.64 15.56 13.24
C ASP A 90 1.57 15.49 12.02
N LEU A 91 2.51 14.52 11.99
CA LEU A 91 3.39 14.28 10.83
C LEU A 91 2.62 13.88 9.57
N CYS A 92 1.59 13.05 9.68
CA CYS A 92 0.77 12.67 8.52
C CYS A 92 0.05 13.87 7.90
N LYS A 93 -0.48 14.80 8.71
CA LYS A 93 -1.13 16.03 8.20
C LYS A 93 -0.16 16.96 7.49
N GLU A 94 1.10 16.98 7.95
CA GLU A 94 2.16 17.79 7.34
C GLU A 94 2.60 17.20 5.98
N SER A 95 2.66 15.86 5.87
CA SER A 95 2.99 15.19 4.60
C SER A 95 1.92 15.37 3.51
N ASP A 96 0.65 15.52 3.87
CA ASP A 96 -0.44 15.76 2.92
C ASP A 96 -0.36 17.17 2.29
N LEU A 97 0.40 18.11 2.89
CA LEU A 97 0.60 19.46 2.36
C LEU A 97 1.72 19.56 1.30
N ASP A 98 2.66 18.60 1.28
CA ASP A 98 3.82 18.60 0.37
C ASP A 98 3.58 17.88 -0.96
N HIS A 99 2.46 17.16 -1.09
CA HIS A 99 2.08 16.38 -2.28
C HIS A 99 0.85 16.96 -3.02
N GLY A 100 0.51 18.23 -2.76
CA GLY A 100 -0.61 18.97 -3.38
C GLY A 100 -0.23 19.71 -4.66
#